data_AF-A0A0W0ZIP1-F1
#
_entry.id   AF-A0A0W0ZIP1-F1
#
_cell.length_a   1.000
_cell.length_b   1.000
_cell.length_c   1.000
_cell.angle_alpha   90.00
_cell.angle_beta   90.00
_cell.angle_gamma   90.00
#
_symmetry.space_group_name_H-M   'P 1'
#
loop_
_entity.id
_entity.type
_entity.pdbx_description
1 polymer ?
#
loop_
_entity_poly.entity_id
_entity_poly.type
_entity_poly.pdbx_seq_one_letter_code
_entity_poly.pdbx_strand_id
1 'polypeptide(L)'
;MIIYKDEVLIKFKDKHGGKNQSEVDGFYHDPAGVSYFIKKPKDLKELFTELFAGLLLQEFMRRQLIDKIYHPSFICAQLIRFEDGSYGLIQPMVLFKELYKIIGTGYSDGSDRDPLAEMLYGPDSYIALTQLQHYYGLAITLMYSLLFGDHSVHSGNVVCLDVASAVEMLFIQFARIDWGAAFRNYGYKKNNDNLLHPLEYQGLFNPKGYTKGYFLNYKKIKGLFPAIAEQASLLQKRVNESLLVEMVHCVLRQLPVDLIDAKTKKELAQYLGIASFADINFGEDNHQFAHDFVDILSTRLKKMTTLQDFPGAVADSSSPQAVYIESMPTVIGLPINSVILFDQQMNIWLDIFSAADERSAFDFNGIDCAQLAKQYNFFMDILLCQAEQLDQLCDNGNGGMRTVSYSPSRSLRTLFTLEADLKPYFSHTEQRVSCKNTYWQHVETALTASFNAVVTIKVLQNTQNTITLAKGAAIHFLFDALKIYLHDFNRAYHLFLKELHIPLEKENRLLFFSRNSAEHFATRDINQSSDWEVVHGKKINQ
;
A
#
# COMPACT_ATOMS: atom_id res chain seq x y z
N MET A 1 -0.95 -26.99 14.04
CA MET A 1 -0.09 -25.84 13.68
C MET A 1 -0.65 -25.20 12.41
N ILE A 2 -0.44 -23.90 12.17
CA ILE A 2 -0.96 -23.22 10.97
C ILE A 2 0.23 -22.71 10.16
N ILE A 3 0.29 -23.09 8.88
CA ILE A 3 1.36 -22.70 7.96
C ILE A 3 0.77 -21.82 6.87
N TYR A 4 1.45 -20.73 6.54
CA TYR A 4 1.08 -19.84 5.45
C TYR A 4 2.35 -19.29 4.78
N LYS A 5 2.45 -19.45 3.44
CA LYS A 5 3.65 -19.08 2.66
C LYS A 5 4.95 -19.65 3.26
N ASP A 6 4.93 -20.94 3.60
CA ASP A 6 6.04 -21.67 4.20
C ASP A 6 6.46 -21.21 5.61
N GLU A 7 5.73 -20.25 6.20
CA GLU A 7 5.98 -19.75 7.55
C GLU A 7 4.96 -20.29 8.56
N VAL A 8 5.45 -20.62 9.76
CA VAL A 8 4.60 -21.05 10.87
C VAL A 8 3.97 -19.83 11.54
N LEU A 9 2.65 -19.78 11.56
CA LEU A 9 1.87 -18.72 12.19
C LEU A 9 1.59 -19.03 13.65
N ILE A 10 1.83 -18.05 14.53
CA ILE A 10 1.59 -18.16 15.98
C ILE A 10 0.34 -17.35 16.33
N LYS A 11 -0.64 -18.01 16.94
CA LYS A 11 -1.88 -17.36 17.43
C LYS A 11 -1.54 -16.49 18.64
N PHE A 12 -1.94 -15.23 18.62
CA PHE A 12 -1.72 -14.32 19.76
C PHE A 12 -3.01 -13.75 20.36
N LYS A 13 -4.15 -13.86 19.65
CA LYS A 13 -5.43 -13.38 20.15
C LYS A 13 -6.60 -14.14 19.53
N ASP A 14 -7.62 -14.42 20.33
CA ASP A 14 -8.87 -15.01 19.83
C ASP A 14 -9.78 -13.96 19.19
N LYS A 15 -10.58 -14.41 18.23
CA LYS A 15 -11.64 -13.58 17.65
C LYS A 15 -12.75 -13.36 18.69
N HIS A 16 -13.13 -12.11 18.90
CA HIS A 16 -14.27 -11.73 19.72
C HIS A 16 -15.37 -11.21 18.78
N GLY A 17 -16.57 -11.82 18.82
CA GLY A 17 -17.71 -11.45 17.96
C GLY A 17 -17.78 -12.19 16.61
N GLY A 18 -18.86 -11.95 15.85
CA GLY A 18 -19.13 -12.59 14.56
C GLY A 18 -19.80 -13.98 14.65
N LYS A 19 -20.44 -14.41 13.55
CA LYS A 19 -21.25 -15.65 13.50
C LYS A 19 -20.44 -16.95 13.56
N ASN A 20 -19.21 -16.89 13.09
CA ASN A 20 -18.29 -18.03 13.06
C ASN A 20 -17.36 -17.97 14.27
N GLN A 21 -17.36 -19.06 15.04
CA GLN A 21 -16.45 -19.34 16.14
C GLN A 21 -15.92 -20.76 15.94
N SER A 22 -14.75 -20.87 15.32
CA SER A 22 -13.94 -22.09 15.26
C SER A 22 -12.70 -21.91 16.14
N GLU A 23 -12.09 -23.00 16.60
CA GLU A 23 -10.85 -22.95 17.40
C GLU A 23 -9.71 -22.25 16.63
N VAL A 24 -9.71 -22.38 15.30
CA VAL A 24 -8.73 -21.71 14.42
C VAL A 24 -9.04 -20.23 14.18
N ASP A 25 -10.23 -19.74 14.54
CA ASP A 25 -10.56 -18.33 14.35
C ASP A 25 -9.74 -17.45 15.29
N GLY A 26 -9.10 -16.41 14.75
CA GLY A 26 -8.33 -15.48 15.58
C GLY A 26 -7.27 -14.71 14.81
N PHE A 27 -6.36 -14.13 15.57
CA PHE A 27 -5.26 -13.31 15.09
C PHE A 27 -3.93 -14.03 15.30
N TYR A 28 -3.10 -13.96 14.27
CA TYR A 28 -1.86 -14.70 14.15
C TYR A 28 -0.74 -13.78 13.67
N HIS A 29 0.51 -14.08 14.01
CA HIS A 29 1.66 -13.41 13.42
C HIS A 29 2.65 -14.42 12.82
N ASP A 30 3.36 -14.00 11.79
CA ASP A 30 4.52 -14.74 11.27
C ASP A 30 5.80 -14.39 12.05
N PRO A 31 6.93 -15.06 11.79
CA PRO A 31 8.21 -14.76 12.44
C PRO A 31 8.76 -13.36 12.11
N ALA A 32 8.32 -12.75 11.01
CA ALA A 32 8.66 -11.38 10.63
C ALA A 32 7.80 -10.32 11.35
N GLY A 33 6.81 -10.74 12.13
CA GLY A 33 5.91 -9.87 12.88
C GLY A 33 4.71 -9.34 12.09
N VAL A 34 4.48 -9.83 10.86
CA VAL A 34 3.28 -9.48 10.10
C VAL A 34 2.08 -10.19 10.71
N SER A 35 1.03 -9.44 11.01
CA SER A 35 -0.17 -9.97 11.64
C SER A 35 -1.27 -10.25 10.62
N TYR A 36 -2.02 -11.32 10.87
CA TYR A 36 -3.10 -11.82 10.04
C TYR A 36 -4.33 -12.12 10.89
N PHE A 37 -5.50 -12.01 10.28
CA PHE A 37 -6.74 -12.55 10.82
C PHE A 37 -7.13 -13.80 10.02
N ILE A 38 -7.37 -14.90 10.71
CA ILE A 38 -7.82 -16.16 10.11
C ILE A 38 -9.25 -16.45 10.60
N LYS A 39 -10.12 -16.82 9.67
CA LYS A 39 -11.45 -17.35 9.96
C LYS A 39 -11.72 -18.62 9.14
N LYS A 40 -12.45 -19.57 9.73
CA LYS A 40 -12.97 -20.77 9.07
C LYS A 40 -14.49 -20.67 8.95
N PRO A 41 -15.03 -20.22 7.80
CA PRO A 41 -16.47 -20.15 7.59
C PRO A 41 -17.12 -21.53 7.73
N LYS A 42 -18.27 -21.60 8.42
CA LYS A 42 -19.05 -22.84 8.52
C LYS A 42 -19.79 -23.17 7.22
N ASP A 43 -20.20 -22.14 6.47
CA ASP A 43 -20.85 -22.29 5.17
C ASP A 43 -19.79 -22.22 4.07
N LEU A 44 -19.63 -23.31 3.31
CA LEU A 44 -18.70 -23.36 2.17
C LEU A 44 -19.09 -22.37 1.06
N LYS A 45 -20.34 -21.93 1.00
CA LYS A 45 -20.76 -20.86 0.08
C LYS A 45 -20.14 -19.53 0.47
N GLU A 46 -20.11 -19.20 1.76
CA GLU A 46 -19.46 -17.98 2.28
C GLU A 46 -17.95 -18.03 2.07
N LEU A 47 -17.32 -19.20 2.30
CA LEU A 47 -15.92 -19.44 1.98
C LEU A 47 -15.62 -19.15 0.50
N PHE A 48 -16.41 -19.73 -0.41
CA PHE A 48 -16.23 -19.53 -1.84
C PHE A 48 -16.47 -18.08 -2.26
N THR A 49 -17.58 -17.45 -1.85
CA THR A 49 -17.95 -16.11 -2.32
C THR A 49 -16.97 -15.05 -1.86
N GLU A 50 -16.52 -15.12 -0.60
CA GLU A 50 -15.55 -14.17 -0.06
C GLU A 50 -14.16 -14.34 -0.69
N LEU A 51 -13.71 -15.59 -0.86
CA LEU A 51 -12.45 -15.88 -1.55
C LEU A 51 -12.50 -15.41 -3.01
N PHE A 52 -13.57 -15.75 -3.73
CA PHE A 52 -13.72 -15.40 -5.14
C PHE A 52 -13.77 -13.88 -5.34
N ALA A 53 -14.49 -13.15 -4.49
CA ALA A 53 -14.49 -11.68 -4.49
C ALA A 53 -13.10 -11.11 -4.20
N GLY A 54 -12.41 -11.63 -3.17
CA GLY A 54 -11.08 -11.19 -2.78
C GLY A 54 -10.03 -11.39 -3.89
N LEU A 55 -10.02 -12.57 -4.52
CA LEU A 55 -9.12 -12.86 -5.64
C LEU A 55 -9.45 -12.02 -6.88
N LEU A 56 -10.72 -11.76 -7.16
CA LEU A 56 -11.11 -10.92 -8.28
C LEU A 56 -10.69 -9.45 -8.07
N LEU A 57 -10.85 -8.91 -6.85
CA LEU A 57 -10.31 -7.59 -6.49
C LEU A 57 -8.79 -7.55 -6.61
N GLN A 58 -8.09 -8.61 -6.20
CA GLN A 58 -6.64 -8.72 -6.38
C GLN A 58 -6.25 -8.71 -7.87
N GLU A 59 -7.01 -9.35 -8.76
CA GLU A 59 -6.78 -9.24 -10.21
C GLU A 59 -7.00 -7.82 -10.73
N PHE A 60 -8.05 -7.12 -10.28
CA PHE A 60 -8.25 -5.70 -10.62
C PHE A 60 -7.08 -4.82 -10.16
N MET A 61 -6.57 -5.03 -8.94
CA MET A 61 -5.40 -4.31 -8.41
C MET A 61 -4.11 -4.65 -9.15
N ARG A 62 -3.85 -5.95 -9.40
CA ARG A 62 -2.65 -6.46 -10.09
C ARG A 62 -2.55 -5.93 -11.51
N ARG A 63 -3.68 -5.87 -12.23
CA ARG A 63 -3.77 -5.32 -13.59
C ARG A 63 -3.86 -3.79 -13.62
N GLN A 64 -3.71 -3.15 -12.46
CA GLN A 64 -3.75 -1.69 -12.28
C GLN A 64 -5.08 -1.06 -12.69
N LEU A 65 -6.17 -1.83 -12.81
CA LEU A 65 -7.50 -1.32 -13.13
C LEU A 65 -8.10 -0.50 -11.98
N ILE A 66 -7.58 -0.71 -10.76
CA ILE A 66 -7.76 0.13 -9.58
C ILE A 66 -6.44 0.86 -9.32
N ASP A 67 -6.50 2.18 -9.19
CA ASP A 67 -5.32 2.99 -8.91
C ASP A 67 -4.74 2.64 -7.53
N LYS A 68 -3.41 2.64 -7.42
CA LYS A 68 -2.68 2.14 -6.23
C LYS A 68 -3.11 2.79 -4.91
N ILE A 69 -3.47 4.08 -4.95
CA ILE A 69 -3.96 4.82 -3.77
C ILE A 69 -5.21 4.17 -3.15
N TYR A 70 -6.02 3.47 -3.93
CA TYR A 70 -7.23 2.79 -3.46
C TYR A 70 -7.01 1.33 -3.08
N HIS A 71 -5.83 0.74 -3.29
CA HIS A 71 -5.60 -0.67 -2.93
C HIS A 71 -5.92 -0.95 -1.45
N PRO A 72 -5.55 -0.08 -0.48
CA PRO A 72 -5.94 -0.26 0.92
C PRO A 72 -7.45 -0.22 1.18
N SER A 73 -8.25 0.35 0.27
CA SER A 73 -9.72 0.35 0.39
C SER A 73 -10.32 -1.06 0.25
N PHE A 74 -9.56 -2.04 -0.23
CA PHE A 74 -10.03 -3.40 -0.49
C PHE A 74 -9.31 -4.42 0.40
N ILE A 75 -9.78 -4.57 1.64
CA ILE A 75 -9.23 -5.56 2.57
C ILE A 75 -9.85 -6.92 2.25
N CYS A 76 -9.10 -7.69 1.46
CA CYS A 76 -9.56 -8.95 0.87
C CYS A 76 -8.97 -10.16 1.59
N ALA A 77 -9.78 -11.20 1.73
CA ALA A 77 -9.30 -12.50 2.17
C ALA A 77 -8.56 -13.26 1.06
N GLN A 78 -7.62 -14.09 1.49
CA GLN A 78 -6.92 -15.10 0.71
C GLN A 78 -7.23 -16.48 1.31
N LEU A 79 -6.85 -17.53 0.60
CA LEU A 79 -7.07 -18.90 1.04
C LEU A 79 -5.96 -19.36 1.99
N ILE A 80 -6.33 -20.11 3.02
CA ILE A 80 -5.40 -20.89 3.83
C ILE A 80 -5.90 -22.33 3.94
N ARG A 81 -4.97 -23.29 3.91
CA ARG A 81 -5.27 -24.72 4.12
C ARG A 81 -4.81 -25.13 5.52
N PHE A 82 -5.66 -25.86 6.23
CA PHE A 82 -5.36 -26.39 7.56
C PHE A 82 -4.78 -27.81 7.49
N GLU A 83 -4.20 -28.28 8.60
CA GLU A 83 -3.61 -29.62 8.70
C GLU A 83 -4.60 -30.75 8.47
N ASP A 84 -5.88 -30.54 8.79
CA ASP A 84 -6.98 -31.49 8.53
C ASP A 84 -7.36 -31.57 7.04
N GLY A 85 -6.65 -30.81 6.18
CA GLY A 85 -6.90 -30.72 4.74
C GLY A 85 -8.00 -29.72 4.35
N SER A 86 -8.76 -29.20 5.32
CA SER A 86 -9.83 -28.24 5.07
C SER A 86 -9.31 -26.81 4.84
N TYR A 87 -10.21 -25.93 4.42
CA TYR A 87 -9.87 -24.57 3.99
C TYR A 87 -10.47 -23.50 4.91
N GLY A 88 -9.78 -22.37 4.98
CA GLY A 88 -10.22 -21.15 5.65
C GLY A 88 -9.79 -19.91 4.89
N LEU A 89 -10.08 -18.76 5.48
CA LEU A 89 -9.75 -17.46 4.94
C LEU A 89 -8.72 -16.78 5.83
N ILE A 90 -7.66 -16.27 5.22
CA ILE A 90 -6.63 -15.46 5.86
C ILE A 90 -6.64 -14.06 5.24
N GLN A 91 -6.65 -13.03 6.08
CA GLN A 91 -6.56 -11.64 5.62
C GLN A 91 -5.46 -10.91 6.40
N PRO A 92 -4.77 -9.92 5.79
CA PRO A 92 -3.85 -9.07 6.54
C PRO A 92 -4.59 -8.35 7.66
N MET A 93 -3.97 -8.26 8.84
CA MET A 93 -4.52 -7.48 9.93
C MET A 93 -4.26 -6.00 9.65
N VAL A 94 -5.33 -5.25 9.41
CA VAL A 94 -5.29 -3.81 9.18
C VAL A 94 -5.91 -3.11 10.37
N LEU A 95 -5.26 -2.05 10.86
CA LEU A 95 -5.84 -1.19 11.88
C LEU A 95 -6.85 -0.25 11.22
N PHE A 96 -8.09 -0.26 11.71
CA PHE A 96 -9.15 0.58 11.18
C PHE A 96 -10.14 0.97 12.27
N LYS A 97 -10.94 2.01 11.99
CA LYS A 97 -12.11 2.39 12.77
C LYS A 97 -13.38 2.01 12.00
N GLU A 98 -14.28 1.27 12.62
CA GLU A 98 -15.57 0.93 12.04
C GLU A 98 -16.44 2.19 11.88
N LEU A 99 -17.19 2.26 10.77
CA LEU A 99 -17.97 3.45 10.43
C LEU A 99 -19.01 3.80 11.49
N TYR A 100 -19.60 2.81 12.17
CA TYR A 100 -20.61 3.04 13.21
C TYR A 100 -20.09 3.90 14.36
N LYS A 101 -18.78 3.87 14.63
CA LYS A 101 -18.10 4.70 15.64
C LYS A 101 -17.90 6.15 15.19
N ILE A 102 -18.07 6.44 13.91
CA ILE A 102 -17.98 7.79 13.32
C ILE A 102 -19.38 8.39 13.23
N ILE A 103 -20.35 7.61 12.73
CA ILE A 103 -21.73 8.09 12.51
C ILE A 103 -22.66 7.91 13.71
N GLY A 104 -22.18 7.32 14.81
CA GLY A 104 -22.93 7.16 16.05
C GLY A 104 -24.07 6.14 15.99
N THR A 105 -23.91 5.06 15.23
CA THR A 105 -24.93 3.98 15.09
C THR A 105 -24.56 2.69 15.83
N GLY A 106 -23.64 2.78 16.79
CA GLY A 106 -23.23 1.65 17.64
C GLY A 106 -24.13 1.41 18.84
N TYR A 107 -24.02 0.23 19.43
CA TYR A 107 -24.54 0.00 20.79
C TYR A 107 -23.89 0.96 21.79
N SER A 108 -24.60 1.23 22.90
CA SER A 108 -24.13 2.16 23.95
C SER A 108 -22.84 1.71 24.63
N ASP A 109 -22.50 0.43 24.59
CA ASP A 109 -21.25 -0.14 25.08
C ASP A 109 -20.11 -0.09 24.05
N GLY A 110 -20.38 0.38 22.82
CA GLY A 110 -19.42 0.48 21.73
C GLY A 110 -19.01 -0.85 21.09
N SER A 111 -19.65 -1.97 21.48
CA SER A 111 -19.24 -3.34 21.12
C SER A 111 -19.35 -3.65 19.62
N ASP A 112 -20.45 -3.24 19.00
CA ASP A 112 -20.77 -3.45 17.58
C ASP A 112 -21.75 -2.37 17.11
N ARG A 113 -22.06 -2.36 15.82
CA ARG A 113 -23.18 -1.58 15.26
C ARG A 113 -24.51 -2.04 15.87
N ASP A 114 -25.44 -1.13 16.07
CA ASP A 114 -26.84 -1.44 16.34
C ASP A 114 -27.61 -1.50 15.01
N PRO A 115 -28.02 -2.70 14.54
CA PRO A 115 -28.71 -2.84 13.26
C PRO A 115 -30.06 -2.13 13.20
N LEU A 116 -30.75 -1.97 14.34
CA LEU A 116 -32.05 -1.29 14.39
C LEU A 116 -31.87 0.23 14.37
N ALA A 117 -30.90 0.75 15.13
CA ALA A 117 -30.56 2.16 15.08
C ALA A 117 -30.11 2.56 13.67
N GLU A 118 -29.23 1.76 13.06
CA GLU A 118 -28.77 1.99 11.70
C GLU A 118 -29.90 1.87 10.66
N MET A 119 -30.87 0.98 10.85
CA MET A 119 -32.05 0.89 9.99
C MET A 119 -32.93 2.15 10.08
N LEU A 120 -33.20 2.61 11.30
CA LEU A 120 -34.16 3.71 11.54
C LEU A 120 -33.57 5.08 11.24
N TYR A 121 -32.29 5.28 11.59
CA TYR A 121 -31.62 6.59 11.52
C TYR A 121 -30.49 6.64 10.48
N GLY A 122 -30.17 5.52 9.82
CA GLY A 122 -29.06 5.39 8.87
C GLY A 122 -28.96 6.53 7.88
N PRO A 123 -30.02 6.85 7.10
CA PRO A 123 -29.95 7.95 6.13
C PRO A 123 -29.51 9.29 6.71
N ASP A 124 -29.89 9.61 7.95
CA ASP A 124 -29.52 10.85 8.63
C ASP A 124 -28.12 10.75 9.27
N SER A 125 -27.81 9.64 9.92
CA SER A 125 -26.48 9.40 10.52
C SER A 125 -25.36 9.44 9.48
N TYR A 126 -25.59 8.90 8.28
CA TYR A 126 -24.58 8.86 7.22
C TYR A 126 -24.27 10.23 6.62
N ILE A 127 -25.10 11.26 6.84
CA ILE A 127 -24.76 12.65 6.49
C ILE A 127 -23.52 13.12 7.24
N ALA A 128 -23.23 12.58 8.44
CA ALA A 128 -22.03 12.92 9.19
C ALA A 128 -20.73 12.68 8.40
N LEU A 129 -20.75 11.80 7.39
CA LEU A 129 -19.60 11.56 6.51
C LEU A 129 -19.21 12.80 5.69
N THR A 130 -20.15 13.70 5.40
CA THR A 130 -19.85 14.95 4.67
C THR A 130 -19.21 16.01 5.57
N GLN A 131 -19.14 15.78 6.87
CA GLN A 131 -18.48 16.68 7.84
C GLN A 131 -17.00 16.34 8.03
N LEU A 132 -16.53 15.23 7.47
CA LEU A 132 -15.11 14.88 7.44
C LEU A 132 -14.37 15.83 6.50
N GLN A 133 -13.22 16.36 6.92
CA GLN A 133 -12.48 17.35 6.13
C GLN A 133 -11.68 16.72 4.97
N HIS A 134 -10.96 15.64 5.26
CA HIS A 134 -10.04 15.00 4.32
C HIS A 134 -10.35 13.52 4.21
N TYR A 135 -11.07 13.13 3.16
CA TYR A 135 -11.42 11.72 2.95
C TYR A 135 -11.49 11.34 1.48
N TYR A 136 -11.27 10.06 1.20
CA TYR A 136 -11.40 9.48 -0.13
C TYR A 136 -11.73 7.98 -0.07
N GLY A 137 -12.12 7.39 -1.21
CA GLY A 137 -12.27 5.94 -1.37
C GLY A 137 -13.66 5.39 -1.05
N LEU A 138 -14.62 6.23 -0.61
CA LEU A 138 -15.98 5.76 -0.35
C LEU A 138 -16.69 5.37 -1.66
N ALA A 139 -16.60 6.24 -2.68
CA ALA A 139 -17.22 5.99 -3.97
C ALA A 139 -16.69 4.71 -4.63
N ILE A 140 -15.37 4.51 -4.68
CA ILE A 140 -14.78 3.31 -5.30
C ILE A 140 -15.14 2.02 -4.54
N THR A 141 -15.18 2.09 -3.20
CA THR A 141 -15.56 0.97 -2.34
C THR A 141 -17.00 0.54 -2.59
N LEU A 142 -17.92 1.51 -2.62
CA LEU A 142 -19.34 1.28 -2.89
C LEU A 142 -19.57 0.83 -4.34
N MET A 143 -18.79 1.36 -5.28
CA MET A 143 -18.81 0.97 -6.69
C MET A 143 -18.50 -0.53 -6.83
N TYR A 144 -17.38 -1.01 -6.29
CA TYR A 144 -17.05 -2.44 -6.37
C TYR A 144 -18.02 -3.33 -5.59
N SER A 145 -18.54 -2.86 -4.45
CA SER A 145 -19.60 -3.58 -3.72
C SER A 145 -20.85 -3.78 -4.59
N LEU A 146 -21.32 -2.72 -5.29
CA LEU A 146 -22.41 -2.84 -6.27
C LEU A 146 -22.03 -3.72 -7.45
N LEU A 147 -20.83 -3.58 -7.99
CA LEU A 147 -20.38 -4.36 -9.15
C LEU A 147 -20.45 -5.87 -8.85
N PHE A 148 -20.04 -6.28 -7.66
CA PHE A 148 -20.05 -7.68 -7.21
C PHE A 148 -21.39 -8.13 -6.60
N GLY A 149 -22.36 -7.22 -6.50
CA GLY A 149 -23.66 -7.51 -5.89
C GLY A 149 -23.58 -7.76 -4.38
N ASP A 150 -22.51 -7.30 -3.73
CA ASP A 150 -22.43 -7.27 -2.27
C ASP A 150 -23.15 -6.02 -1.75
N HIS A 151 -24.37 -6.22 -1.26
CA HIS A 151 -25.20 -5.14 -0.73
C HIS A 151 -25.04 -4.97 0.79
N SER A 152 -24.12 -5.69 1.43
CA SER A 152 -23.86 -5.64 2.87
C SER A 152 -22.93 -4.49 3.28
N VAL A 153 -23.14 -3.30 2.70
CA VAL A 153 -22.33 -2.08 2.90
C VAL A 153 -22.76 -1.31 4.15
N HIS A 154 -23.01 -2.01 5.26
CA HIS A 154 -23.38 -1.39 6.53
C HIS A 154 -22.18 -0.85 7.30
N SER A 155 -22.46 -0.14 8.40
CA SER A 155 -21.46 0.62 9.16
C SER A 155 -20.45 -0.24 9.94
N GLY A 156 -20.70 -1.54 10.11
CA GLY A 156 -19.70 -2.51 10.58
C GLY A 156 -18.79 -3.10 9.50
N ASN A 157 -19.10 -2.85 8.22
CA ASN A 157 -18.52 -3.51 7.07
C ASN A 157 -17.75 -2.53 6.17
N VAL A 158 -18.11 -1.25 6.25
CA VAL A 158 -17.31 -0.12 5.79
C VAL A 158 -16.53 0.41 6.99
N VAL A 159 -15.23 0.63 6.79
CA VAL A 159 -14.28 1.04 7.83
C VAL A 159 -13.44 2.20 7.32
N CYS A 160 -12.74 2.86 8.24
CA CYS A 160 -11.90 4.02 7.98
C CYS A 160 -10.45 3.72 8.37
N LEU A 161 -9.54 3.97 7.44
CA LEU A 161 -8.09 3.89 7.63
C LEU A 161 -7.53 5.29 7.81
N ASP A 162 -6.61 5.43 8.76
CA ASP A 162 -5.86 6.67 8.94
C ASP A 162 -4.65 6.67 7.99
N VAL A 163 -4.58 7.69 7.14
CA VAL A 163 -3.49 7.92 6.19
C VAL A 163 -2.71 9.15 6.67
N ALA A 164 -1.50 8.91 7.12
CA ALA A 164 -0.59 9.97 7.57
C ALA A 164 -0.11 10.77 6.35
N SER A 165 -0.26 12.10 6.40
CA SER A 165 0.37 13.00 5.43
C SER A 165 1.70 13.53 5.96
N ALA A 166 2.35 14.44 5.24
CA ALA A 166 3.64 15.02 5.59
C ALA A 166 3.54 16.04 6.73
N VAL A 167 2.41 16.74 6.81
CA VAL A 167 2.05 17.70 7.86
C VAL A 167 0.99 17.03 8.74
N GLU A 168 0.82 17.36 10.02
CA GLU A 168 -0.08 16.68 11.00
C GLU A 168 -1.57 16.46 10.59
N MET A 169 -1.93 16.74 9.34
CA MET A 169 -3.19 16.37 8.71
C MET A 169 -3.32 14.84 8.52
N LEU A 170 -4.42 14.29 9.03
CA LEU A 170 -4.83 12.90 8.84
C LEU A 170 -5.87 12.83 7.73
N PHE A 171 -5.58 12.04 6.69
CA PHE A 171 -6.57 11.67 5.68
C PHE A 171 -7.31 10.41 6.11
N ILE A 172 -8.61 10.37 5.84
CA ILE A 172 -9.44 9.19 6.07
C ILE A 172 -9.65 8.45 4.74
N GLN A 173 -9.10 7.24 4.63
CA GLN A 173 -9.43 6.37 3.52
C GLN A 173 -10.54 5.42 3.92
N PHE A 174 -11.66 5.45 3.20
CA PHE A 174 -12.71 4.46 3.37
C PHE A 174 -12.28 3.12 2.76
N ALA A 175 -12.55 2.04 3.48
CA ALA A 175 -12.24 0.68 3.09
C ALA A 175 -13.40 -0.28 3.38
N ARG A 176 -13.36 -1.45 2.74
CA ARG A 176 -14.33 -2.54 2.89
C ARG A 176 -13.63 -3.82 3.33
N ILE A 177 -14.19 -4.45 4.35
CA ILE A 177 -13.82 -5.79 4.85
C ILE A 177 -14.92 -6.81 4.47
N ASP A 178 -14.81 -8.10 4.79
CA ASP A 178 -15.93 -9.07 4.74
C ASP A 178 -16.84 -9.03 3.47
N TRP A 179 -16.43 -9.76 2.43
CA TRP A 179 -17.15 -9.86 1.15
C TRP A 179 -18.06 -11.11 1.06
N GLY A 180 -18.40 -11.76 2.18
CA GLY A 180 -19.14 -13.02 2.19
C GLY A 180 -20.54 -12.96 1.57
N ALA A 181 -21.12 -11.77 1.43
CA ALA A 181 -22.42 -11.56 0.78
C ALA A 181 -22.33 -11.31 -0.74
N ALA A 182 -21.13 -11.29 -1.32
CA ALA A 182 -20.93 -11.11 -2.75
C ALA A 182 -21.65 -12.17 -3.59
N PHE A 183 -22.04 -11.76 -4.80
CA PHE A 183 -22.65 -12.59 -5.84
C PHE A 183 -23.96 -13.31 -5.46
N ARG A 184 -24.62 -12.90 -4.37
CA ARG A 184 -25.94 -13.42 -4.03
C ARG A 184 -26.97 -13.03 -5.09
N ASN A 185 -27.66 -14.03 -5.63
CA ASN A 185 -28.63 -13.89 -6.72
C ASN A 185 -28.07 -13.15 -7.96
N TYR A 186 -26.76 -13.16 -8.18
CA TYR A 186 -26.06 -12.34 -9.17
C TYR A 186 -26.61 -12.47 -10.59
N GLY A 187 -26.85 -13.69 -11.07
CA GLY A 187 -27.33 -13.97 -12.43
C GLY A 187 -28.84 -13.88 -12.62
N TYR A 188 -29.63 -13.67 -11.57
CA TYR A 188 -31.06 -13.44 -11.74
C TYR A 188 -31.31 -12.07 -12.39
N LYS A 189 -32.01 -12.06 -13.53
CA LYS A 189 -32.34 -10.82 -14.26
C LYS A 189 -32.94 -9.73 -13.36
N LYS A 190 -33.91 -10.09 -12.51
CA LYS A 190 -34.56 -9.17 -11.55
C LYS A 190 -33.60 -8.53 -10.54
N ASN A 191 -32.50 -9.20 -10.20
CA ASN A 191 -31.47 -8.68 -9.29
C ASN A 191 -30.60 -7.60 -9.96
N ASN A 192 -30.63 -7.55 -11.29
CA ASN A 192 -29.86 -6.61 -12.09
C ASN A 192 -30.71 -5.48 -12.67
N ASP A 193 -32.05 -5.50 -12.51
CA ASP A 193 -32.95 -4.47 -13.03
C ASP A 193 -32.69 -3.12 -12.36
N ASN A 194 -32.69 -3.08 -11.02
CA ASN A 194 -32.26 -1.95 -10.21
C ASN A 194 -31.13 -2.40 -9.27
N LEU A 195 -29.92 -1.88 -9.49
CA LEU A 195 -28.74 -2.26 -8.73
C LEU A 195 -28.78 -1.85 -7.26
N LEU A 196 -29.58 -0.84 -6.90
CA LEU A 196 -29.71 -0.38 -5.51
C LEU A 196 -30.82 -1.12 -4.75
N HIS A 197 -31.63 -1.92 -5.45
CA HIS A 197 -32.74 -2.69 -4.88
C HIS A 197 -32.66 -4.15 -5.34
N PRO A 198 -31.71 -4.94 -4.80
CA PRO A 198 -31.52 -6.34 -5.17
C PRO A 198 -32.75 -7.20 -4.87
N LEU A 199 -32.79 -8.38 -5.50
CA LEU A 199 -33.87 -9.34 -5.38
C LEU A 199 -34.17 -9.74 -3.92
N GLU A 200 -33.14 -9.81 -3.06
CA GLU A 200 -33.29 -10.13 -1.64
C GLU A 200 -34.17 -9.12 -0.89
N TYR A 201 -34.35 -7.90 -1.40
CA TYR A 201 -35.11 -6.82 -0.76
C TYR A 201 -36.49 -6.61 -1.40
N GLN A 202 -36.87 -7.42 -2.38
CA GLN A 202 -38.15 -7.29 -3.09
C GLN A 202 -39.28 -8.03 -2.35
N GLY A 203 -40.51 -7.50 -2.45
CA GLY A 203 -41.73 -8.06 -1.85
C GLY A 203 -42.37 -7.18 -0.77
N LEU A 204 -43.71 -7.04 -0.78
CA LEU A 204 -44.46 -6.11 0.11
C LEU A 204 -44.26 -6.37 1.62
N PHE A 205 -43.95 -7.61 2.01
CA PHE A 205 -43.81 -8.02 3.41
C PHE A 205 -42.40 -8.57 3.70
N ASN A 206 -41.38 -8.13 2.96
CA ASN A 206 -40.03 -8.62 3.15
C ASN A 206 -39.28 -7.76 4.19
N PRO A 207 -39.14 -8.21 5.46
CA PRO A 207 -38.49 -7.43 6.51
C PRO A 207 -37.01 -7.14 6.18
N LYS A 208 -36.37 -7.94 5.32
CA LYS A 208 -34.98 -7.70 4.88
C LYS A 208 -34.86 -6.45 4.02
N GLY A 209 -35.89 -6.11 3.24
CA GLY A 209 -35.87 -4.88 2.44
C GLY A 209 -35.81 -3.62 3.30
N TYR A 210 -36.44 -3.65 4.47
CA TYR A 210 -36.41 -2.55 5.44
C TYR A 210 -35.15 -2.57 6.31
N THR A 211 -34.69 -3.76 6.74
CA THR A 211 -33.59 -3.91 7.71
C THR A 211 -32.19 -4.00 7.07
N LYS A 212 -32.08 -4.24 5.77
CA LYS A 212 -30.81 -4.51 5.07
C LYS A 212 -30.59 -3.70 3.79
N GLY A 213 -31.45 -2.74 3.48
CA GLY A 213 -31.29 -1.83 2.34
C GLY A 213 -30.15 -0.81 2.50
N TYR A 214 -28.93 -1.26 2.84
CA TYR A 214 -27.84 -0.38 3.31
C TYR A 214 -27.40 0.69 2.32
N PHE A 215 -27.48 0.43 1.01
CA PHE A 215 -27.24 1.47 -0.01
C PHE A 215 -28.17 2.68 0.13
N LEU A 216 -29.39 2.48 0.63
CA LEU A 216 -30.33 3.57 0.87
C LEU A 216 -29.95 4.44 2.08
N ASN A 217 -29.03 3.99 2.96
CA ASN A 217 -28.48 4.85 4.02
C ASN A 217 -27.59 5.95 3.44
N TYR A 218 -27.03 5.74 2.25
CA TYR A 218 -26.19 6.73 1.57
C TYR A 218 -27.00 7.76 0.76
N LYS A 219 -28.32 7.59 0.63
CA LYS A 219 -29.17 8.37 -0.30
C LYS A 219 -29.20 9.89 -0.04
N LYS A 220 -28.89 10.33 1.18
CA LYS A 220 -28.87 11.75 1.57
C LYS A 220 -27.51 12.42 1.31
N ILE A 221 -26.47 11.66 0.95
CA ILE A 221 -25.14 12.21 0.61
C ILE A 221 -25.17 12.66 -0.86
N LYS A 222 -25.40 13.94 -1.08
CA LYS A 222 -25.46 14.55 -2.41
C LYS A 222 -24.14 14.39 -3.17
N GLY A 223 -24.18 13.94 -4.43
CA GLY A 223 -23.01 13.76 -5.28
C GLY A 223 -22.32 12.40 -5.14
N LEU A 224 -22.68 11.58 -4.15
CA LEU A 224 -22.05 10.26 -3.95
C LEU A 224 -22.41 9.27 -5.07
N PHE A 225 -23.67 9.18 -5.47
CA PHE A 225 -24.08 8.27 -6.57
C PHE A 225 -23.53 8.70 -7.93
N PRO A 226 -23.49 10.01 -8.27
CA PRO A 226 -22.70 10.52 -9.39
C PRO A 226 -21.22 10.14 -9.32
N ALA A 227 -20.58 10.25 -8.15
CA ALA A 227 -19.18 9.85 -8.00
C ALA A 227 -18.96 8.33 -8.20
N ILE A 228 -19.89 7.49 -7.74
CA ILE A 228 -19.90 6.05 -8.05
C ILE A 228 -20.02 5.82 -9.57
N ALA A 229 -20.89 6.58 -10.25
CA ALA A 229 -21.07 6.50 -11.71
C ALA A 229 -19.81 6.93 -12.47
N GLU A 230 -19.10 7.93 -11.98
CA GLU A 230 -17.83 8.38 -12.54
C GLU A 230 -16.76 7.29 -12.42
N GLN A 231 -16.59 6.69 -11.23
CA GLN A 231 -15.67 5.57 -11.02
C GLN A 231 -16.00 4.37 -11.91
N ALA A 232 -17.29 4.03 -12.05
CA ALA A 232 -17.75 2.99 -12.97
C ALA A 232 -17.41 3.33 -14.43
N SER A 233 -17.55 4.60 -14.83
CA SER A 233 -17.22 5.06 -16.18
C SER A 233 -15.72 5.01 -16.46
N LEU A 234 -14.89 5.35 -15.47
CA LEU A 234 -13.44 5.21 -15.57
C LEU A 234 -13.03 3.75 -15.75
N LEU A 235 -13.59 2.83 -14.95
CA LEU A 235 -13.33 1.40 -15.09
C LEU A 235 -13.80 0.88 -16.46
N GLN A 236 -15.00 1.25 -16.91
CA GLN A 236 -15.56 0.82 -18.19
C GLN A 236 -14.67 1.18 -19.39
N LYS A 237 -13.96 2.31 -19.35
CA LYS A 237 -13.01 2.72 -20.40
C LYS A 237 -11.75 1.86 -20.45
N ARG A 238 -11.42 1.15 -19.37
CA ARG A 238 -10.17 0.39 -19.20
C ARG A 238 -10.36 -1.11 -19.35
N VAL A 239 -11.60 -1.58 -19.45
CA VAL A 239 -11.93 -3.01 -19.53
C VAL A 239 -12.68 -3.33 -20.82
N ASN A 240 -12.53 -4.57 -21.28
CA ASN A 240 -13.35 -5.17 -22.33
C ASN A 240 -13.70 -6.60 -21.93
N GLU A 241 -14.63 -7.22 -22.66
CA GLU A 241 -15.12 -8.57 -22.35
C GLU A 241 -13.99 -9.60 -22.28
N SER A 242 -13.08 -9.61 -23.26
CA SER A 242 -11.95 -10.55 -23.32
C SER A 242 -11.05 -10.45 -22.08
N LEU A 243 -10.73 -9.23 -21.64
CA LEU A 243 -9.93 -9.00 -20.44
C LEU A 243 -10.64 -9.49 -19.18
N LEU A 244 -11.94 -9.22 -19.07
CA LEU A 244 -12.73 -9.64 -17.91
C LEU A 244 -12.88 -11.16 -17.85
N VAL A 245 -13.06 -11.83 -18.99
CA VAL A 245 -13.09 -13.30 -19.09
C VAL A 245 -11.75 -13.87 -18.66
N GLU A 246 -10.64 -13.32 -19.17
CA GLU A 246 -9.29 -13.73 -18.77
C GLU A 246 -9.07 -13.58 -17.26
N MET A 247 -9.53 -12.48 -16.65
CA MET A 247 -9.47 -12.27 -15.20
C MET A 247 -10.24 -13.34 -14.42
N VAL A 248 -11.47 -13.65 -14.83
CA VAL A 248 -12.26 -14.71 -14.19
C VAL A 248 -11.57 -16.07 -14.31
N HIS A 249 -10.99 -16.39 -15.47
CA HIS A 249 -10.17 -17.60 -15.63
C HIS A 249 -8.96 -17.62 -14.70
N CYS A 250 -8.21 -16.52 -14.62
CA CYS A 250 -7.06 -16.39 -13.72
C CYS A 250 -7.46 -16.64 -12.26
N VAL A 251 -8.62 -16.14 -11.82
CA VAL A 251 -9.13 -16.38 -10.46
C VAL A 251 -9.52 -17.85 -10.27
N LEU A 252 -10.29 -18.43 -11.19
CA LEU A 252 -10.74 -19.82 -11.07
C LEU A 252 -9.60 -20.85 -11.05
N ARG A 253 -8.49 -20.55 -11.74
CA ARG A 253 -7.28 -21.40 -11.71
C ARG A 253 -6.51 -21.31 -10.38
N GLN A 254 -6.70 -20.26 -9.59
CA GLN A 254 -6.09 -20.13 -8.26
C GLN A 254 -6.84 -20.92 -7.17
N LEU A 255 -8.08 -21.33 -7.45
CA LEU A 255 -8.90 -22.09 -6.50
C LEU A 255 -8.46 -23.58 -6.49
N PRO A 256 -8.30 -24.21 -5.33
CA PRO A 256 -8.01 -25.65 -5.26
C PRO A 256 -9.14 -26.50 -5.83
N VAL A 257 -8.79 -27.60 -6.48
CA VAL A 257 -9.75 -28.54 -7.09
C VAL A 257 -10.73 -29.11 -6.07
N ASP A 258 -10.27 -29.32 -4.84
CA ASP A 258 -11.01 -29.89 -3.72
C ASP A 258 -11.67 -28.84 -2.80
N LEU A 259 -11.70 -27.56 -3.19
CA LEU A 259 -12.25 -26.47 -2.36
C LEU A 259 -13.74 -26.67 -2.03
N ILE A 260 -14.54 -27.15 -2.99
CA ILE A 260 -15.98 -27.40 -2.81
C ILE A 260 -16.38 -28.73 -3.43
N ASP A 261 -17.32 -29.43 -2.79
CA ASP A 261 -17.87 -30.68 -3.30
C ASP A 261 -18.95 -30.45 -4.38
N ALA A 262 -19.36 -31.53 -5.06
CA ALA A 262 -20.35 -31.47 -6.14
C ALA A 262 -21.74 -31.01 -5.67
N LYS A 263 -22.09 -31.23 -4.39
CA LYS A 263 -23.36 -30.76 -3.83
C LYS A 263 -23.32 -29.23 -3.67
N THR A 264 -22.22 -28.72 -3.13
CA THR A 264 -21.96 -27.30 -2.91
C THR A 264 -21.85 -26.56 -4.23
N LYS A 265 -21.28 -27.15 -5.30
CA LYS A 265 -21.33 -26.58 -6.67
C LYS A 265 -22.77 -26.31 -7.12
N LYS A 266 -23.68 -27.27 -6.93
CA LYS A 266 -25.10 -27.11 -7.29
C LYS A 266 -25.80 -26.05 -6.43
N GLU A 267 -25.52 -26.03 -5.14
CA GLU A 267 -26.05 -25.00 -4.23
C GLU A 267 -25.54 -23.61 -4.59
N LEU A 268 -24.26 -23.48 -4.96
CA LEU A 268 -23.66 -22.23 -5.42
C LEU A 268 -24.23 -21.79 -6.76
N ALA A 269 -24.44 -22.70 -7.72
CA ALA A 269 -25.09 -22.34 -8.99
C ALA A 269 -26.47 -21.70 -8.77
N GLN A 270 -27.24 -22.21 -7.80
CA GLN A 270 -28.51 -21.61 -7.37
C GLN A 270 -28.31 -20.30 -6.61
N TYR A 271 -27.37 -20.25 -5.66
CA TYR A 271 -27.06 -19.04 -4.88
C TYR A 271 -26.64 -17.87 -5.77
N LEU A 272 -25.80 -18.15 -6.76
CA LEU A 272 -25.32 -17.18 -7.75
C LEU A 272 -26.40 -16.87 -8.79
N GLY A 273 -27.30 -17.82 -9.10
CA GLY A 273 -28.22 -17.71 -10.23
C GLY A 273 -27.53 -17.87 -11.59
N ILE A 274 -26.42 -18.63 -11.64
CA ILE A 274 -25.63 -18.87 -12.86
C ILE A 274 -25.53 -20.39 -13.03
N ALA A 275 -26.28 -20.94 -14.00
CA ALA A 275 -26.42 -22.39 -14.16
C ALA A 275 -25.11 -23.09 -14.50
N SER A 276 -24.27 -22.47 -15.34
CA SER A 276 -22.96 -23.00 -15.75
C SER A 276 -21.98 -23.19 -14.60
N PHE A 277 -22.23 -22.60 -13.42
CA PHE A 277 -21.42 -22.84 -12.23
C PHE A 277 -21.51 -24.29 -11.72
N ALA A 278 -22.62 -24.99 -11.98
CA ALA A 278 -22.82 -26.35 -11.47
C ALA A 278 -21.79 -27.36 -12.01
N ASP A 279 -21.26 -27.09 -13.20
CA ASP A 279 -20.38 -27.98 -13.96
C ASP A 279 -18.92 -27.52 -13.96
N ILE A 280 -18.55 -26.57 -13.11
CA ILE A 280 -17.18 -26.05 -13.07
C ILE A 280 -16.20 -27.07 -12.50
N ASN A 281 -14.96 -27.04 -12.99
CA ASN A 281 -13.80 -27.70 -12.41
C ASN A 281 -12.70 -26.68 -12.14
N PHE A 282 -12.41 -26.39 -10.88
CA PHE A 282 -11.30 -25.51 -10.54
C PHE A 282 -9.98 -26.08 -11.04
N GLY A 283 -9.05 -25.21 -11.45
CA GLY A 283 -7.82 -25.60 -12.15
C GLY A 283 -7.96 -25.88 -13.65
N GLU A 284 -9.19 -26.03 -14.16
CA GLU A 284 -9.48 -26.18 -15.60
C GLU A 284 -10.06 -24.90 -16.22
N ASP A 285 -10.24 -24.94 -17.54
CA ASP A 285 -10.76 -23.84 -18.33
C ASP A 285 -12.30 -23.81 -18.38
N ASN A 286 -12.88 -23.09 -17.42
CA ASN A 286 -14.32 -22.94 -17.22
C ASN A 286 -14.96 -21.84 -18.11
N HIS A 287 -14.78 -21.94 -19.43
CA HIS A 287 -15.13 -20.88 -20.38
C HIS A 287 -16.58 -20.40 -20.27
N GLN A 288 -17.55 -21.33 -20.20
CA GLN A 288 -18.97 -20.94 -20.18
C GLN A 288 -19.31 -20.12 -18.93
N PHE A 289 -18.86 -20.55 -17.76
CA PHE A 289 -19.10 -19.79 -16.52
C PHE A 289 -18.42 -18.42 -16.56
N ALA A 290 -17.20 -18.33 -17.11
CA ALA A 290 -16.50 -17.06 -17.24
C ALA A 290 -17.28 -16.07 -18.12
N HIS A 291 -17.78 -16.51 -19.29
CA HIS A 291 -18.61 -15.66 -20.15
C HIS A 291 -19.93 -15.25 -19.47
N ASP A 292 -20.68 -16.21 -18.91
CA ASP A 292 -21.96 -15.92 -18.24
C ASP A 292 -21.78 -14.90 -17.10
N PHE A 293 -20.70 -15.05 -16.32
CA PHE A 293 -20.37 -14.15 -15.23
C PHE A 293 -19.99 -12.74 -15.74
N VAL A 294 -19.17 -12.66 -16.79
CA VAL A 294 -18.70 -11.41 -17.38
C VAL A 294 -19.84 -10.64 -18.06
N ASP A 295 -20.81 -11.33 -18.67
CA ASP A 295 -22.01 -10.71 -19.22
C ASP A 295 -22.80 -9.96 -18.15
N ILE A 296 -22.97 -10.58 -16.99
CA ILE A 296 -23.63 -9.96 -15.83
C ILE A 296 -22.79 -8.79 -15.30
N LEU A 297 -21.48 -8.99 -15.09
CA LEU A 297 -20.58 -7.97 -14.58
C LEU A 297 -20.55 -6.73 -15.49
N SER A 298 -20.45 -6.93 -16.80
CA SER A 298 -20.46 -5.87 -17.82
C SER A 298 -21.80 -5.14 -17.85
N THR A 299 -22.91 -5.88 -17.73
CA THR A 299 -24.26 -5.29 -17.63
C THR A 299 -24.40 -4.41 -16.39
N ARG A 300 -23.95 -4.89 -15.23
CA ARG A 300 -23.95 -4.12 -13.98
C ARG A 300 -23.08 -2.88 -14.11
N LEU A 301 -21.84 -3.01 -14.58
CA LEU A 301 -20.93 -1.89 -14.78
C LEU A 301 -21.55 -0.80 -15.67
N LYS A 302 -22.16 -1.19 -16.80
CA LYS A 302 -22.85 -0.25 -17.70
C LYS A 302 -24.04 0.45 -17.04
N LYS A 303 -24.81 -0.23 -16.21
CA LYS A 303 -25.93 0.40 -15.47
C LYS A 303 -25.44 1.38 -14.39
N MET A 304 -24.27 1.12 -13.81
CA MET A 304 -23.70 1.99 -12.79
C MET A 304 -23.26 3.34 -13.33
N THR A 305 -22.82 3.42 -14.59
CA THR A 305 -22.38 4.69 -15.21
C THR A 305 -23.49 5.74 -15.34
N THR A 306 -24.75 5.36 -15.08
CA THR A 306 -25.91 6.25 -15.13
C THR A 306 -26.54 6.50 -13.77
N LEU A 307 -25.88 6.13 -12.67
CA LEU A 307 -26.39 6.41 -11.32
C LEU A 307 -26.44 7.93 -11.08
N GLN A 308 -27.50 8.36 -10.41
CA GLN A 308 -27.77 9.75 -10.07
C GLN A 308 -28.26 9.82 -8.62
N ASP A 309 -28.22 11.02 -8.04
CA ASP A 309 -28.77 11.26 -6.71
C ASP A 309 -30.28 10.98 -6.66
N PHE A 310 -30.78 10.63 -5.48
CA PHE A 310 -32.18 10.31 -5.29
C PHE A 310 -33.07 11.57 -5.38
N PRO A 311 -34.24 11.48 -6.04
CA PRO A 311 -35.23 12.57 -6.04
C PRO A 311 -35.67 12.85 -4.60
N GLY A 312 -35.47 14.08 -4.11
CA GLY A 312 -35.75 14.46 -2.72
C GLY A 312 -34.51 14.76 -1.88
N ALA A 313 -33.31 14.42 -2.35
CA ALA A 313 -32.06 14.95 -1.76
C ALA A 313 -31.98 16.49 -1.85
N VAL A 314 -32.87 17.17 -2.58
CA VAL A 314 -32.87 18.61 -2.85
C VAL A 314 -33.84 19.41 -1.95
N ALA A 315 -34.79 18.76 -1.27
CA ALA A 315 -35.99 19.46 -0.79
C ALA A 315 -36.03 19.84 0.71
N ASP A 316 -35.23 19.23 1.59
CA ASP A 316 -35.52 19.24 3.04
C ASP A 316 -34.47 19.87 3.97
N SER A 317 -33.61 20.79 3.52
CA SER A 317 -32.72 21.46 4.48
C SER A 317 -32.39 22.91 4.14
N SER A 318 -32.73 23.81 5.06
CA SER A 318 -32.28 25.20 5.15
C SER A 318 -30.78 25.36 5.45
N SER A 319 -30.03 24.26 5.55
CA SER A 319 -28.58 24.22 5.66
C SER A 319 -27.92 23.94 4.30
N PRO A 320 -26.72 24.48 4.03
CA PRO A 320 -25.96 24.11 2.85
C PRO A 320 -25.69 22.60 2.88
N GLN A 321 -26.32 21.87 1.95
CA GLN A 321 -26.07 20.44 1.79
C GLN A 321 -24.62 20.27 1.37
N ALA A 322 -23.81 19.72 2.27
CA ALA A 322 -22.43 19.40 1.98
C ALA A 322 -22.38 18.37 0.85
N VAL A 323 -21.80 18.79 -0.27
CA VAL A 323 -21.62 17.98 -1.48
C VAL A 323 -20.51 16.97 -1.21
N TYR A 324 -20.69 15.73 -1.68
CA TYR A 324 -19.64 14.72 -1.69
C TYR A 324 -18.47 15.20 -2.54
N ILE A 325 -17.32 15.44 -1.90
CA ILE A 325 -16.10 15.87 -2.55
C ILE A 325 -14.97 15.06 -1.92
N GLU A 326 -14.34 14.19 -2.71
CA GLU A 326 -13.15 13.48 -2.25
C GLU A 326 -11.96 14.45 -2.18
N SER A 327 -11.20 14.34 -1.09
CA SER A 327 -9.92 15.00 -0.90
C SER A 327 -8.85 13.92 -0.88
N MET A 328 -8.17 13.74 -2.01
CA MET A 328 -7.06 12.79 -2.12
C MET A 328 -5.75 13.42 -1.65
N PRO A 329 -4.90 12.68 -0.92
CA PRO A 329 -3.53 13.10 -0.70
C PRO A 329 -2.73 13.02 -2.01
N THR A 330 -1.78 13.94 -2.17
CA THR A 330 -0.79 13.88 -3.24
C THR A 330 0.30 12.91 -2.82
N VAL A 331 0.25 11.68 -3.33
CA VAL A 331 1.27 10.67 -3.01
C VAL A 331 2.57 10.99 -3.76
N ILE A 332 3.63 11.29 -3.01
CA ILE A 332 4.95 11.62 -3.54
C ILE A 332 5.87 10.41 -3.34
N GLY A 333 6.24 9.77 -4.44
CA GLY A 333 7.26 8.73 -4.46
C GLY A 333 8.67 9.31 -4.40
N LEU A 334 9.59 8.57 -3.80
CA LEU A 334 11.00 8.94 -3.65
C LEU A 334 11.91 8.00 -4.44
N PRO A 335 11.85 8.00 -5.78
CA PRO A 335 12.67 7.10 -6.58
C PRO A 335 14.15 7.45 -6.42
N ILE A 336 14.98 6.42 -6.37
CA ILE A 336 16.43 6.57 -6.43
C ILE A 336 16.84 6.63 -7.90
N ASN A 337 17.54 7.70 -8.26
CA ASN A 337 18.05 7.89 -9.60
C ASN A 337 19.49 7.34 -9.67
N SER A 338 19.70 6.31 -10.49
CA SER A 338 21.00 5.66 -10.66
C SER A 338 22.05 6.50 -11.39
N VAL A 339 21.64 7.59 -12.04
CA VAL A 339 22.51 8.46 -12.86
C VAL A 339 23.14 9.57 -12.02
N ILE A 340 22.48 10.01 -10.95
CA ILE A 340 22.95 11.12 -10.11
C ILE A 340 23.74 10.61 -8.90
N LEU A 341 24.56 11.48 -8.33
CA LEU A 341 25.34 11.19 -7.13
C LEU A 341 24.47 11.29 -5.86
N PHE A 342 24.93 10.65 -4.78
CA PHE A 342 24.21 10.62 -3.50
C PHE A 342 23.89 12.02 -2.96
N ASP A 343 24.86 12.93 -2.98
CA ASP A 343 24.68 14.31 -2.51
C ASP A 343 23.61 15.06 -3.32
N GLN A 344 23.57 14.84 -4.64
CA GLN A 344 22.53 15.40 -5.50
C GLN A 344 21.15 14.79 -5.19
N GLN A 345 21.09 13.48 -4.97
CA GLN A 345 19.86 12.78 -4.57
C GLN A 345 19.30 13.32 -3.25
N MET A 346 20.15 13.53 -2.23
CA MET A 346 19.75 14.09 -0.94
C MET A 346 19.25 15.54 -1.06
N ASN A 347 19.87 16.35 -1.92
CA ASN A 347 19.41 17.71 -2.20
C ASN A 347 18.02 17.73 -2.85
N ILE A 348 17.81 16.90 -3.87
CA ILE A 348 16.50 16.77 -4.53
C ILE A 348 15.42 16.36 -3.52
N TRP A 349 15.72 15.40 -2.64
CA TRP A 349 14.78 15.00 -1.60
C TRP A 349 14.51 16.11 -0.59
N LEU A 350 15.52 16.86 -0.17
CA LEU A 350 15.31 18.03 0.70
C LEU A 350 14.41 19.08 0.04
N ASP A 351 14.62 19.37 -1.24
CA ASP A 351 13.80 20.34 -1.98
C ASP A 351 12.35 19.86 -2.10
N ILE A 352 12.14 18.58 -2.41
CA ILE A 352 10.81 17.95 -2.45
C ILE A 352 10.13 18.05 -1.07
N PHE A 353 10.85 17.72 0.01
CA PHE A 353 10.31 17.79 1.36
C PHE A 353 10.01 19.22 1.83
N SER A 354 10.77 20.20 1.33
CA SER A 354 10.59 21.61 1.64
C SER A 354 9.44 22.25 0.85
N ALA A 355 9.15 21.73 -0.35
CA ALA A 355 8.03 22.15 -1.19
C ALA A 355 6.70 21.44 -0.86
N ALA A 356 6.72 20.47 0.06
CA ALA A 356 5.54 19.69 0.44
C ALA A 356 4.46 20.58 1.08
N ASP A 357 3.22 20.39 0.65
CA ASP A 357 2.04 21.02 1.24
C ASP A 357 1.33 20.09 2.24
N GLU A 358 0.24 20.57 2.84
CA GLU A 358 -0.57 19.82 3.80
C GLU A 358 -1.21 18.55 3.20
N ARG A 359 -1.30 18.45 1.86
CA ARG A 359 -1.89 17.29 1.17
C ARG A 359 -0.85 16.26 0.74
N SER A 360 0.43 16.58 0.87
CA SER A 360 1.52 15.72 0.44
C SER A 360 1.63 14.50 1.35
N ALA A 361 1.61 13.30 0.79
CA ALA A 361 1.85 12.05 1.53
C ALA A 361 3.04 11.32 0.90
N PHE A 362 4.09 11.05 1.67
CA PHE A 362 5.32 10.45 1.14
C PHE A 362 5.25 8.93 1.17
N ASP A 363 5.56 8.29 0.05
CA ASP A 363 5.69 6.83 -0.04
C ASP A 363 7.17 6.42 0.08
N PHE A 364 7.57 5.95 1.27
CA PHE A 364 8.91 5.44 1.52
C PHE A 364 9.05 3.96 1.12
N ASN A 365 7.95 3.26 0.83
CA ASN A 365 7.99 1.85 0.46
C ASN A 365 8.54 1.63 -0.96
N GLY A 366 8.48 2.64 -1.82
CA GLY A 366 9.07 2.62 -3.15
C GLY A 366 10.60 2.79 -3.20
N ILE A 367 11.26 3.03 -2.06
CA ILE A 367 12.71 3.27 -2.02
C ILE A 367 13.47 1.93 -2.09
N ASP A 368 14.32 1.78 -3.12
CA ASP A 368 15.24 0.65 -3.23
C ASP A 368 16.40 0.77 -2.23
N CYS A 369 16.27 0.07 -1.10
CA CYS A 369 17.26 0.07 -0.03
C CYS A 369 18.67 -0.34 -0.50
N ALA A 370 18.76 -1.32 -1.39
CA ALA A 370 20.06 -1.84 -1.85
C ALA A 370 20.78 -0.81 -2.72
N GLN A 371 20.04 -0.14 -3.60
CA GLN A 371 20.58 0.92 -4.42
C GLN A 371 20.98 2.14 -3.58
N LEU A 372 20.20 2.51 -2.56
CA LEU A 372 20.54 3.62 -1.65
C LEU A 372 21.80 3.32 -0.84
N ALA A 373 21.92 2.12 -0.27
CA ALA A 373 23.13 1.67 0.43
C ALA A 373 24.36 1.78 -0.48
N LYS A 374 24.24 1.32 -1.73
CA LYS A 374 25.33 1.36 -2.71
C LYS A 374 25.77 2.80 -2.99
N GLN A 375 24.84 3.71 -3.24
CA GLN A 375 25.15 5.13 -3.50
C GLN A 375 25.77 5.81 -2.28
N TYR A 376 25.23 5.54 -1.09
CA TYR A 376 25.72 6.09 0.16
C TYR A 376 27.15 5.62 0.48
N ASN A 377 27.41 4.30 0.45
CA ASN A 377 28.74 3.75 0.75
C ASN A 377 29.79 4.26 -0.25
N PHE A 378 29.41 4.42 -1.53
CA PHE A 378 30.28 5.03 -2.53
C PHE A 378 30.60 6.50 -2.23
N PHE A 379 29.59 7.28 -1.83
CA PHE A 379 29.78 8.67 -1.41
C PHE A 379 30.71 8.78 -0.19
N MET A 380 30.50 7.94 0.83
CA MET A 380 31.36 7.88 2.00
C MET A 380 32.81 7.61 1.60
N ASP A 381 33.06 6.61 0.74
CA ASP A 381 34.41 6.28 0.28
C ASP A 381 35.08 7.46 -0.44
N ILE A 382 34.34 8.17 -1.31
CA ILE A 382 34.85 9.38 -1.99
C ILE A 382 35.19 10.47 -0.98
N LEU A 383 34.28 10.77 -0.05
CA LEU A 383 34.44 11.84 0.94
C LEU A 383 35.67 11.60 1.82
N LEU A 384 35.85 10.36 2.26
CA LEU A 384 37.01 9.95 3.05
C LEU A 384 38.32 10.06 2.25
N CYS A 385 38.32 9.63 0.98
CA CYS A 385 39.50 9.78 0.12
C CYS A 385 39.87 11.25 -0.12
N GLN A 386 38.88 12.14 -0.28
CA GLN A 386 39.11 13.57 -0.43
C GLN A 386 39.73 14.19 0.84
N ALA A 387 39.26 13.78 2.01
CA ALA A 387 39.81 14.24 3.28
C ALA A 387 41.26 13.75 3.51
N GLU A 388 41.57 12.50 3.16
CA GLU A 388 42.94 11.97 3.22
C GLU A 388 43.90 12.74 2.30
N GLN A 389 43.45 13.12 1.10
CA GLN A 389 44.24 13.92 0.17
C GLN A 389 44.49 15.33 0.71
N LEU A 390 43.48 15.93 1.34
CA LEU A 390 43.60 17.23 1.99
C LEU A 390 44.62 17.19 3.15
N ASP A 391 44.63 16.11 3.92
CA ASP A 391 45.62 15.88 4.98
C ASP A 391 47.05 15.83 4.43
N GLN A 392 47.26 15.10 3.32
CA GLN A 392 48.55 15.03 2.64
C GLN A 392 49.03 16.39 2.12
N LEU A 393 48.12 17.23 1.61
CA LEU A 393 48.45 18.57 1.13
C LEU A 393 48.84 19.51 2.28
N CYS A 394 48.13 19.42 3.42
CA CYS A 394 48.43 20.21 4.61
C CYS A 394 49.75 19.78 5.28
N ASP A 395 50.06 18.48 5.30
CA ASP A 395 51.28 17.94 5.92
C ASP A 395 52.54 18.20 5.10
N ASN A 396 52.46 18.22 3.76
CA ASN A 396 53.61 18.51 2.89
C ASN A 396 54.18 19.93 3.06
N GLY A 397 53.48 20.84 3.76
CA GLY A 397 53.97 22.18 4.12
C GLY A 397 54.88 22.24 5.36
N ASN A 398 54.89 21.20 6.21
CA ASN A 398 55.68 21.15 7.44
C ASN A 398 56.57 19.90 7.44
N GLY A 399 57.87 20.06 7.15
CA GLY A 399 58.87 18.97 7.07
C GLY A 399 59.18 18.26 8.40
N GLY A 400 58.20 17.55 8.96
CA GLY A 400 58.31 16.78 10.20
C GLY A 400 58.03 15.28 10.03
N MET A 401 58.71 14.46 10.83
CA MET A 401 58.66 12.99 10.84
C MET A 401 57.23 12.41 10.81
N ARG A 402 57.00 11.45 9.90
CA ARG A 402 55.80 10.60 9.83
C ARG A 402 55.68 9.70 11.06
N THR A 403 54.93 10.12 12.08
CA THR A 403 54.33 9.19 13.04
C THR A 403 53.12 8.52 12.38
N VAL A 404 53.07 7.19 12.42
CA VAL A 404 51.95 6.37 11.92
C VAL A 404 50.71 6.67 12.76
N SER A 405 49.98 7.72 12.40
CA SER A 405 48.66 8.02 12.95
C SER A 405 47.65 7.04 12.35
N TYR A 406 46.82 6.42 13.18
CA TYR A 406 45.63 5.72 12.73
C TYR A 406 44.79 6.70 11.89
N SER A 407 44.63 6.41 10.60
CA SER A 407 43.88 7.31 9.71
C SER A 407 42.42 7.39 10.17
N PRO A 408 41.88 8.58 10.51
CA PRO A 408 40.48 8.78 10.87
C PRO A 408 39.51 8.16 9.86
N SER A 409 39.91 8.09 8.59
CA SER A 409 39.14 7.46 7.51
C SER A 409 38.79 6.00 7.76
N ARG A 410 39.72 5.19 8.30
CA ARG A 410 39.46 3.77 8.54
C ARG A 410 38.39 3.59 9.60
N SER A 411 38.47 4.38 10.68
CA SER A 411 37.48 4.34 11.75
C SER A 411 36.11 4.85 11.29
N LEU A 412 36.08 5.97 10.56
CA LEU A 412 34.83 6.50 10.03
C LEU A 412 34.18 5.53 9.02
N ARG A 413 34.97 4.86 8.18
CA ARG A 413 34.46 3.86 7.24
C ARG A 413 33.75 2.72 7.96
N THR A 414 34.38 2.13 8.98
CA THR A 414 33.75 1.05 9.76
C THR A 414 32.49 1.53 10.48
N LEU A 415 32.50 2.72 11.05
CA LEU A 415 31.37 3.27 11.81
C LEU A 415 30.14 3.57 10.95
N PHE A 416 30.35 4.01 9.71
CA PHE A 416 29.28 4.53 8.87
C PHE A 416 28.86 3.60 7.73
N THR A 417 29.56 2.49 7.49
CA THR A 417 29.15 1.54 6.43
C THR A 417 27.76 0.97 6.67
N LEU A 418 26.95 0.90 5.60
CA LEU A 418 25.62 0.28 5.60
C LEU A 418 25.58 -1.02 4.80
N GLU A 419 24.80 -1.99 5.28
CA GLU A 419 24.42 -3.19 4.53
C GLU A 419 23.35 -2.86 3.46
N ALA A 420 23.09 -3.81 2.55
CA ALA A 420 22.14 -3.61 1.44
C ALA A 420 20.69 -3.34 1.89
N ASP A 421 20.33 -3.69 3.13
CA ASP A 421 19.02 -3.42 3.72
C ASP A 421 19.00 -2.13 4.59
N LEU A 422 20.02 -1.29 4.46
CA LEU A 422 20.26 -0.06 5.23
C LEU A 422 20.54 -0.28 6.72
N LYS A 423 20.91 -1.50 7.15
CA LYS A 423 21.36 -1.72 8.52
C LYS A 423 22.80 -1.23 8.72
N PRO A 424 23.12 -0.65 9.89
CA PRO A 424 24.49 -0.37 10.27
C PRO A 424 25.34 -1.64 10.31
N TYR A 425 26.53 -1.59 9.70
CA TYR A 425 27.52 -2.63 9.84
C TYR A 425 28.23 -2.52 11.20
N PHE A 426 27.92 -3.40 12.16
CA PHE A 426 28.53 -3.34 13.49
C PHE A 426 29.82 -4.18 13.58
N SER A 427 30.93 -3.52 13.92
CA SER A 427 32.20 -4.16 14.31
C SER A 427 32.52 -3.82 15.78
N HIS A 428 32.71 -4.84 16.62
CA HIS A 428 32.81 -4.73 18.08
C HIS A 428 34.10 -4.08 18.63
N THR A 429 34.96 -3.48 17.79
CA THR A 429 36.36 -3.21 18.17
C THR A 429 36.90 -1.80 17.91
N GLU A 430 36.07 -0.77 17.72
CA GLU A 430 36.61 0.55 17.33
C GLU A 430 36.47 1.66 18.39
N GLN A 431 37.62 2.23 18.77
CA GLN A 431 37.71 3.46 19.54
C GLN A 431 37.49 4.67 18.63
N ARG A 432 36.62 5.60 19.03
CA ARG A 432 36.39 6.86 18.32
C ARG A 432 37.65 7.71 18.34
N VAL A 433 38.27 7.90 17.17
CA VAL A 433 39.44 8.78 17.01
C VAL A 433 38.94 10.24 17.02
N SER A 434 39.55 11.10 17.84
CA SER A 434 39.16 12.51 17.91
C SER A 434 39.66 13.28 16.68
N CYS A 435 38.72 13.77 15.87
CA CYS A 435 38.98 14.66 14.73
C CYS A 435 39.41 16.05 15.22
N LYS A 436 40.71 16.33 15.27
CA LYS A 436 41.25 17.63 15.69
C LYS A 436 41.15 18.72 14.61
N ASN A 437 41.23 18.34 13.34
CA ASN A 437 41.19 19.28 12.21
C ASN A 437 39.74 19.65 11.85
N THR A 438 39.49 20.92 11.50
CA THR A 438 38.17 21.45 11.16
C THR A 438 37.52 20.72 9.99
N TYR A 439 38.27 20.41 8.93
CA TYR A 439 37.75 19.68 7.78
C TYR A 439 37.35 18.24 8.12
N TRP A 440 38.08 17.55 9.01
CA TRP A 440 37.70 16.22 9.50
C TRP A 440 36.43 16.27 10.35
N GLN A 441 36.21 17.35 11.11
CA GLN A 441 34.95 17.58 11.83
C GLN A 441 33.78 17.78 10.86
N HIS A 442 33.99 18.49 9.74
CA HIS A 442 32.98 18.62 8.69
C HIS A 442 32.67 17.29 8.01
N VAL A 443 33.68 16.45 7.75
CA VAL A 443 33.50 15.08 7.23
C VAL A 443 32.72 14.22 8.21
N GLU A 444 33.10 14.18 9.49
CA GLU A 444 32.38 13.40 10.51
C GLU A 444 30.93 13.88 10.65
N THR A 445 30.68 15.19 10.60
CA THR A 445 29.33 15.76 10.65
C THR A 445 28.52 15.37 9.42
N ALA A 446 29.10 15.45 8.22
CA ALA A 446 28.43 15.08 6.97
C ALA A 446 28.09 13.58 6.95
N LEU A 447 29.01 12.71 7.38
CA LEU A 447 28.77 11.27 7.48
C LEU A 447 27.71 10.94 8.53
N THR A 448 27.77 11.58 9.69
CA THR A 448 26.76 11.40 10.75
C THR A 448 25.37 11.80 10.26
N ALA A 449 25.24 12.97 9.64
CA ALA A 449 23.95 13.47 9.17
C ALA A 449 23.39 12.62 8.02
N SER A 450 24.22 12.26 7.03
CA SER A 450 23.78 11.39 5.92
C SER A 450 23.46 9.97 6.36
N PHE A 451 24.24 9.40 7.28
CA PHE A 451 23.94 8.09 7.88
C PHE A 451 22.60 8.10 8.60
N ASN A 452 22.37 9.09 9.46
CA ASN A 452 21.11 9.24 10.18
C ASN A 452 19.94 9.45 9.22
N ALA A 453 20.10 10.23 8.15
CA ALA A 453 19.07 10.40 7.13
C ALA A 453 18.68 9.05 6.48
N VAL A 454 19.66 8.25 6.06
CA VAL A 454 19.43 6.94 5.43
C VAL A 454 18.79 5.94 6.41
N VAL A 455 19.26 5.90 7.66
CA VAL A 455 18.65 5.07 8.72
C VAL A 455 17.22 5.52 9.02
N THR A 456 16.96 6.83 9.11
CA THR A 456 15.62 7.37 9.32
C THR A 456 14.68 7.01 8.18
N ILE A 457 15.15 7.01 6.92
CA ILE A 457 14.37 6.51 5.77
C ILE A 457 13.98 5.04 5.98
N LYS A 458 14.91 4.19 6.43
CA LYS A 458 14.61 2.79 6.74
C LYS A 458 13.57 2.66 7.85
N VAL A 459 13.69 3.45 8.91
CA VAL A 459 12.73 3.46 10.02
C VAL A 459 11.36 3.97 9.56
N LEU A 460 11.31 4.99 8.69
CA LEU A 460 10.08 5.47 8.07
C LEU A 460 9.40 4.38 7.25
N GLN A 461 10.16 3.69 6.39
CA GLN A 461 9.65 2.56 5.60
C GLN A 461 9.06 1.46 6.50
N ASN A 462 9.77 1.06 7.55
CA ASN A 462 9.28 0.06 8.51
C ASN A 462 8.04 0.56 9.27
N THR A 463 8.01 1.84 9.65
CA THR A 463 6.88 2.46 10.37
C THR A 463 5.65 2.58 9.46
N GLN A 464 5.83 2.86 8.17
CA GLN A 464 4.74 2.83 7.20
C GLN A 464 4.13 1.44 7.02
N ASN A 465 4.86 0.38 7.34
CA ASN A 465 4.39 -1.00 7.25
C ASN A 465 3.90 -1.57 8.60
N THR A 466 4.00 -0.81 9.71
CA THR A 466 3.52 -1.28 11.01
C THR A 466 2.00 -1.08 11.21
N ILE A 467 1.45 -1.83 12.17
CA ILE A 467 0.01 -1.89 12.53
C ILE A 467 -0.25 -1.13 13.87
N THR A 468 0.71 -0.33 14.36
CA THR A 468 0.60 0.36 15.66
C THR A 468 -0.32 1.58 15.64
N LEU A 469 -1.08 1.79 16.73
CA LEU A 469 -2.00 2.92 16.93
C LEU A 469 -1.36 4.32 16.88
N ALA A 470 -0.05 4.46 17.10
CA ALA A 470 0.67 5.74 17.10
C ALA A 470 1.44 6.02 15.78
N LYS A 471 1.12 5.29 14.71
CA LYS A 471 1.83 5.33 13.43
C LYS A 471 1.93 6.74 12.84
N GLY A 472 0.85 7.52 12.84
CA GLY A 472 0.85 8.88 12.29
C GLY A 472 1.85 9.80 12.99
N ALA A 473 1.77 9.89 14.32
CA ALA A 473 2.69 10.71 15.12
C ALA A 473 4.16 10.26 14.96
N ALA A 474 4.42 8.95 14.89
CA ALA A 474 5.76 8.44 14.65
C ALA A 474 6.29 8.83 13.26
N ILE A 475 5.47 8.74 12.21
CA ILE A 475 5.84 9.18 10.86
C ILE A 475 6.15 10.67 10.84
N HIS A 476 5.33 11.52 11.46
CA HIS A 476 5.60 12.96 11.53
C HIS A 476 6.94 13.27 12.22
N PHE A 477 7.18 12.69 13.39
CA PHE A 477 8.43 12.88 14.13
C PHE A 477 9.66 12.46 13.30
N LEU A 478 9.59 11.29 12.66
CA LEU A 478 10.68 10.78 11.82
C LEU A 478 10.87 11.63 10.56
N PHE A 479 9.80 12.17 9.99
CA PHE A 479 9.87 13.03 8.82
C PHE A 479 10.54 14.37 9.14
N ASP A 480 10.20 14.98 10.28
CA ASP A 480 10.86 16.20 10.76
C ASP A 480 12.35 15.95 11.05
N ALA A 481 12.67 14.83 11.69
CA ALA A 481 14.06 14.43 11.91
C ALA A 481 14.82 14.26 10.58
N LEU A 482 14.20 13.63 9.58
CA LEU A 482 14.79 13.45 8.25
C LEU A 482 15.13 14.79 7.58
N LYS A 483 14.22 15.77 7.64
CA LYS A 483 14.47 17.13 7.13
C LYS A 483 15.68 17.77 7.79
N ILE A 484 15.78 17.66 9.12
CA ILE A 484 16.92 18.20 9.89
C ILE A 484 18.22 17.52 9.43
N TYR A 485 18.25 16.18 9.34
CA TYR A 485 19.44 15.46 8.91
C TYR A 485 19.88 15.79 7.49
N LEU A 486 18.94 15.97 6.55
CA LEU A 486 19.27 16.39 5.19
C LEU A 486 19.82 17.81 5.13
N HIS A 487 19.25 18.74 5.90
CA HIS A 487 19.77 20.11 6.01
C HIS A 487 21.18 20.14 6.61
N ASP A 488 21.41 19.40 7.70
CA ASP A 488 22.71 19.30 8.36
C ASP A 488 23.76 18.65 7.46
N PHE A 489 23.39 17.61 6.72
CA PHE A 489 24.23 16.98 5.70
C PHE A 489 24.67 18.01 4.64
N ASN A 490 23.71 18.71 4.03
CA ASN A 490 23.99 19.68 2.98
C ASN A 490 24.89 20.80 3.49
N ARG A 491 24.65 21.31 4.70
CA ARG A 491 25.48 22.34 5.31
C ARG A 491 26.91 21.84 5.56
N ALA A 492 27.07 20.67 6.19
CA ALA A 492 28.38 20.13 6.53
C ALA A 492 29.19 19.79 5.28
N TYR A 493 28.56 19.20 4.27
CA TYR A 493 29.21 18.87 3.00
C TYR A 493 29.64 20.13 2.25
N HIS A 494 28.82 21.18 2.19
CA HIS A 494 29.21 22.46 1.60
C HIS A 494 30.39 23.12 2.33
N LEU A 495 30.44 23.05 3.67
CA LEU A 495 31.58 23.57 4.44
C LEU A 495 32.85 22.78 4.12
N PHE A 496 32.77 21.46 4.03
CA PHE A 496 33.91 20.63 3.61
C PHE A 496 34.38 20.97 2.19
N LEU A 497 33.46 21.11 1.23
CA LEU A 497 33.81 21.49 -0.14
C LEU A 497 34.51 22.85 -0.23
N LYS A 498 34.15 23.82 0.62
CA LYS A 498 34.85 25.11 0.72
C LYS A 498 36.28 24.94 1.23
N GLU A 499 36.48 24.14 2.28
CA GLU A 499 37.83 23.82 2.79
C GLU A 499 38.68 23.08 1.75
N LEU A 500 38.06 22.25 0.90
CA LEU A 500 38.74 21.56 -0.20
C LEU A 500 39.18 22.53 -1.32
N HIS A 501 38.38 23.55 -1.63
CA HIS A 501 38.68 24.51 -2.70
C HIS A 501 39.86 25.43 -2.38
N ILE A 502 40.04 25.82 -1.11
CA ILE A 502 41.06 26.80 -0.69
C ILE A 502 42.51 26.33 -1.00
N PRO A 503 42.90 25.06 -0.78
CA PRO A 503 44.22 24.56 -1.18
C PRO A 503 44.34 24.27 -2.68
N LEU A 504 43.25 23.87 -3.36
CA LEU A 504 43.25 23.54 -4.79
C LEU A 504 43.47 24.77 -5.68
N GLU A 505 42.96 25.95 -5.28
CA GLU A 505 43.27 27.23 -5.93
C GLU A 505 44.74 27.64 -5.75
N LYS A 506 45.34 27.36 -4.59
CA LYS A 506 46.76 27.68 -4.31
C LYS A 506 47.75 26.83 -5.11
N GLU A 507 47.40 25.59 -5.45
CA GLU A 507 48.27 24.68 -6.24
C GLU A 507 48.03 24.73 -7.76
N ASN A 508 47.13 25.58 -8.28
CA ASN A 508 46.78 25.61 -9.72
C ASN A 508 46.29 24.24 -10.25
N ARG A 509 45.67 23.42 -9.40
CA ARG A 509 45.18 22.06 -9.71
C ARG A 509 43.66 22.01 -9.91
N LEU A 510 43.10 23.05 -10.54
CA LEU A 510 41.66 23.25 -10.75
C LEU A 510 40.96 22.24 -11.68
N LEU A 511 41.64 21.21 -12.20
CA LEU A 511 41.09 20.32 -13.23
C LEU A 511 40.82 18.86 -12.82
N PHE A 512 41.06 18.45 -11.58
CA PHE A 512 41.00 17.02 -11.24
C PHE A 512 39.76 16.52 -10.48
N PHE A 513 38.89 17.40 -9.96
CA PHE A 513 37.99 16.98 -8.86
C PHE A 513 36.49 16.94 -9.10
N SER A 514 35.97 17.06 -10.34
CA SER A 514 34.51 16.99 -10.55
C SER A 514 33.98 16.04 -11.64
N ARG A 515 34.81 15.37 -12.44
CA ARG A 515 34.30 14.53 -13.56
C ARG A 515 34.88 13.11 -13.69
N ASN A 516 36.17 12.89 -13.37
CA ASN A 516 36.83 11.65 -13.81
C ASN A 516 36.64 10.43 -12.89
N SER A 517 36.13 10.57 -11.66
CA SER A 517 35.84 9.42 -10.80
C SER A 517 34.56 8.66 -11.22
N ALA A 518 33.62 9.32 -11.90
CA ALA A 518 32.41 8.69 -12.43
C ALA A 518 32.65 7.92 -13.75
N GLU A 519 33.49 8.46 -14.65
CA GLU A 519 33.77 7.83 -15.96
C GLU A 519 34.67 6.57 -15.87
N HIS A 520 35.53 6.48 -14.85
CA HIS A 520 36.44 5.35 -14.69
C HIS A 520 35.77 4.04 -14.20
N PHE A 521 34.52 4.11 -13.71
CA PHE A 521 33.76 2.92 -13.32
C PHE A 521 32.58 2.61 -14.26
N ALA A 522 31.98 3.60 -14.93
CA ALA A 522 31.03 3.34 -16.01
C ALA A 522 31.63 2.48 -17.14
N THR A 523 32.95 2.54 -17.34
CA THR A 523 33.69 1.74 -18.32
C THR A 523 34.18 0.38 -17.81
N ARG A 524 34.12 0.12 -16.49
CA ARG A 524 34.46 -1.21 -15.92
C ARG A 524 33.27 -2.16 -15.87
N ASP A 525 32.05 -1.66 -15.65
CA ASP A 525 30.85 -2.50 -15.61
C ASP A 525 30.32 -2.91 -17.00
N ILE A 526 30.74 -2.24 -18.08
CA ILE A 526 30.39 -2.65 -19.46
C ILE A 526 31.21 -3.89 -19.91
N ASN A 527 32.37 -4.15 -19.30
CA ASN A 527 33.28 -5.23 -19.73
C ASN A 527 33.19 -6.52 -18.88
N GLN A 528 32.20 -6.66 -17.99
CA GLN A 528 31.97 -7.89 -17.21
C GLN A 528 30.54 -8.46 -17.30
N SER A 529 29.79 -8.10 -18.34
CA SER A 529 28.49 -8.70 -18.64
C SER A 529 28.37 -9.01 -20.14
N SER A 530 29.14 -9.98 -20.62
CA SER A 530 28.87 -10.60 -21.92
C SER A 530 29.24 -12.09 -21.91
N ASP A 531 28.47 -12.87 -21.14
CA ASP A 531 28.35 -14.31 -21.33
C ASP A 531 26.89 -14.71 -21.09
N TRP A 532 26.04 -14.39 -22.06
CA TRP A 532 24.81 -15.13 -22.31
C TRP A 532 24.66 -15.33 -23.82
N GLU A 533 24.72 -16.60 -24.20
CA GLU A 533 24.61 -17.15 -25.54
C GLU A 533 23.34 -16.67 -26.25
N VAL A 534 23.49 -16.05 -27.42
CA VAL A 534 22.40 -15.89 -28.39
C VAL A 534 22.45 -17.08 -29.35
N VAL A 535 21.60 -18.07 -29.07
CA VAL A 535 21.23 -19.13 -30.00
C VAL A 535 20.18 -18.59 -30.97
N HIS A 536 20.60 -18.24 -32.19
CA HIS A 536 20.10 -18.80 -33.45
C HIS A 536 20.53 -17.95 -34.65
N GLY A 537 21.20 -18.60 -35.60
CA GLY A 537 21.67 -17.96 -36.83
C GLY A 537 20.64 -17.93 -37.96
N LYS A 538 20.93 -17.08 -38.96
CA LYS A 538 21.22 -17.51 -40.33
C LYS A 538 21.72 -16.33 -41.16
N LYS A 539 22.70 -16.65 -42.02
CA LYS A 539 23.45 -15.78 -42.92
C LYS A 539 22.60 -15.16 -44.04
N ILE A 540 22.89 -13.88 -44.30
CA ILE A 540 23.40 -13.25 -45.56
C ILE A 540 22.84 -13.72 -46.90
N ASN A 541 22.30 -12.75 -47.66
CA ASN A 541 22.65 -12.35 -49.05
C ASN A 541 21.59 -11.29 -49.47
N GLN A 542 21.88 -10.09 -49.97
CA GLN A 542 22.99 -9.54 -50.76
C GLN A 542 23.37 -8.13 -50.29
#